data_AF-B1I5N3-F1
#
_entry.id   AF-B1I5N3-F1
#
_cell.length_a   1.000
_cell.length_b   1.000
_cell.length_c   1.000
_cell.angle_alpha   90.00
_cell.angle_beta   90.00
_cell.angle_gamma   90.00
#
_symmetry.space_group_name_H-M   'P 1'
#
loop_
_entity.id
_entity.type
_entity.pdbx_description
1 polymer ?
#
loop_
_entity_poly.entity_id
_entity_poly.type
_entity_poly.pdbx_seq_one_letter_code
_entity_poly.pdbx_strand_id
1 'polypeptide(L)'
;MKSVQQAVDALNEQLVARAEKIVQALGPRDENQQDVSKSQLARAIDVARAAQSAAVFQNWLAYQAGRKETGAFWTTQVGGRPLIRWVEGTLGWIEKEIDAQQLGDAAVRRQAVTEALVRFLGFLRRAFVGAKFVLERGKER
;
A
#
# COMPACT_ATOMS: atom_id res chain seq x y z
N MET A 1 25.04 1.73 11.83
CA MET A 1 23.87 1.03 11.24
C MET A 1 22.70 2.01 11.21
N LYS A 2 21.97 2.10 10.09
CA LYS A 2 20.71 2.86 10.05
C LYS A 2 19.68 2.17 10.96
N SER A 3 18.92 2.94 11.71
CA SER A 3 17.76 2.42 12.44
C SER A 3 16.64 2.03 11.46
N VAL A 4 15.71 1.17 11.90
CA VAL A 4 14.49 0.86 11.15
C VAL A 4 13.78 2.14 10.74
N GLN A 5 13.65 3.08 11.68
CA GLN A 5 12.98 4.36 11.45
C GLN A 5 13.65 5.16 10.34
N GLN A 6 14.98 5.31 10.39
CA GLN A 6 15.74 6.02 9.34
C GLN A 6 15.61 5.33 7.98
N ALA A 7 15.59 4.00 7.95
CA ALA A 7 15.49 3.25 6.71
C ALA A 7 14.12 3.41 6.04
N VAL A 8 13.05 3.43 6.84
CA VAL A 8 11.69 3.63 6.34
C VAL A 8 11.44 5.10 5.98
N ASP A 9 11.95 6.05 6.77
CA ASP A 9 11.80 7.48 6.50
C ASP A 9 12.38 7.87 5.14
N ALA A 10 13.51 7.26 4.76
CA ALA A 10 14.14 7.46 3.45
C ALA A 10 13.22 7.09 2.27
N LEU A 11 12.18 6.27 2.51
CA LEU A 11 11.24 5.83 1.47
C LEU A 11 9.93 6.63 1.46
N ASN A 12 9.66 7.47 2.46
CA ASN A 12 8.34 8.10 2.66
C ASN A 12 7.81 8.82 1.39
N GLU A 13 8.63 9.67 0.76
CA GLU A 13 8.23 10.40 -0.46
C GLU A 13 7.83 9.46 -1.61
N GLN A 14 8.57 8.37 -1.77
CA GLN A 14 8.31 7.37 -2.81
C GLN A 14 7.08 6.52 -2.47
N LEU A 15 6.85 6.21 -1.19
CA LEU A 15 5.63 5.54 -0.72
C LEU A 15 4.40 6.40 -0.98
N VAL A 16 4.47 7.71 -0.73
CA VAL A 16 3.42 8.69 -1.03
C VAL A 16 3.16 8.75 -2.54
N ALA A 17 4.21 8.93 -3.35
CA ALA A 17 4.07 9.01 -4.80
C ALA A 17 3.45 7.73 -5.40
N ARG A 18 3.80 6.55 -4.88
CA ARG A 18 3.20 5.28 -5.29
C ARG A 18 1.72 5.19 -4.92
N ALA A 19 1.36 5.63 -3.72
CA ALA A 19 -0.04 5.68 -3.28
C ALA A 19 -0.88 6.62 -4.16
N GLU A 20 -0.36 7.81 -4.46
CA GLU A 20 -1.02 8.78 -5.32
C GLU A 20 -1.17 8.27 -6.75
N LYS A 21 -0.14 7.62 -7.30
CA LYS A 21 -0.18 7.01 -8.64
C LYS A 21 -1.30 5.99 -8.77
N ILE A 22 -1.58 5.20 -7.74
CA ILE A 22 -2.70 4.24 -7.74
C ILE A 22 -4.03 4.98 -7.85
N VAL A 23 -4.22 6.04 -7.07
CA VAL A 23 -5.47 6.83 -7.09
C VAL A 23 -5.64 7.59 -8.40
N GLN A 24 -4.55 8.13 -8.94
CA GLN A 24 -4.56 8.79 -10.26
C GLN A 24 -4.93 7.81 -11.37
N ALA A 25 -4.36 6.61 -11.37
CA ALA A 25 -4.65 5.55 -12.34
C ALA A 25 -6.07 4.97 -12.20
N LEU A 26 -6.71 5.16 -11.04
CA LEU A 26 -8.09 4.76 -10.80
C LEU A 26 -9.09 5.78 -11.35
N GLY A 27 -8.71 7.06 -11.41
CA GLY A 27 -9.54 8.15 -11.91
C GLY A 27 -10.64 8.59 -10.93
N PRO A 28 -11.61 9.40 -11.42
CA PRO A 28 -12.71 9.88 -10.59
C PRO A 28 -13.56 8.71 -10.08
N ARG A 29 -14.01 8.78 -8.83
CA ARG A 29 -14.84 7.77 -8.19
C ARG A 29 -16.13 8.35 -7.65
N ASP A 30 -17.15 7.51 -7.67
CA ASP A 30 -18.43 7.75 -7.01
C ASP A 30 -18.27 7.69 -5.48
N GLU A 31 -18.94 8.59 -4.74
CA GLU A 31 -18.74 8.76 -3.30
C GLU A 31 -19.06 7.48 -2.51
N ASN A 32 -20.03 6.68 -2.97
CA ASN A 32 -20.43 5.42 -2.36
C ASN A 32 -19.32 4.34 -2.36
N GLN A 33 -18.32 4.41 -3.25
CA GLN A 33 -17.19 3.46 -3.26
C GLN A 33 -16.11 3.79 -2.22
N GLN A 34 -16.22 4.95 -1.54
CA GLN A 34 -15.20 5.39 -0.59
C GLN A 34 -15.23 4.60 0.73
N ASP A 35 -16.41 4.19 1.21
CA ASP A 35 -16.52 3.55 2.54
C ASP A 35 -16.01 2.11 2.57
N VAL A 36 -16.24 1.35 1.50
CA VAL A 36 -15.62 0.04 1.31
C VAL A 36 -14.10 0.18 1.23
N SER A 37 -13.61 1.21 0.52
CA SER A 37 -12.16 1.46 0.40
C SER A 37 -11.52 1.79 1.75
N LYS A 38 -12.17 2.63 2.57
CA LYS A 38 -11.68 3.01 3.92
C LYS A 38 -11.56 1.80 4.85
N SER A 39 -12.56 0.92 4.86
CA SER A 39 -12.62 -0.24 5.75
C SER A 39 -11.66 -1.34 5.31
N GLN A 40 -11.55 -1.63 4.01
CA GLN A 40 -10.61 -2.63 3.49
C GLN A 40 -9.16 -2.23 3.70
N LEU A 41 -8.81 -0.96 3.46
CA LEU A 41 -7.45 -0.47 3.68
C LEU A 41 -7.10 -0.37 5.17
N ALA A 42 -8.05 -0.01 6.04
CA ALA A 42 -7.83 -0.07 7.49
C ALA A 42 -7.52 -1.50 7.94
N ARG A 43 -8.32 -2.48 7.50
CA ARG A 43 -8.08 -3.90 7.80
C ARG A 43 -6.74 -4.39 7.26
N ALA A 44 -6.33 -3.95 6.07
CA ALA A 44 -5.03 -4.30 5.51
C ALA A 44 -3.88 -3.77 6.38
N ILE A 45 -4.00 -2.56 6.93
CA ILE A 45 -3.03 -1.99 7.87
C ILE A 45 -2.94 -2.85 9.14
N ASP A 46 -4.09 -3.21 9.73
CA ASP A 46 -4.14 -4.02 10.95
C ASP A 46 -3.49 -5.39 10.74
N VAL A 47 -3.77 -6.04 9.61
CA VAL A 47 -3.18 -7.34 9.26
C VAL A 47 -1.68 -7.22 9.02
N ALA A 48 -1.22 -6.19 8.29
CA ALA A 48 0.21 -5.98 8.07
C ALA A 48 0.95 -5.80 9.41
N ARG A 49 0.38 -5.00 10.33
CA ARG A 49 0.93 -4.80 11.68
C ARG A 49 0.94 -6.08 12.51
N ALA A 50 -0.14 -6.85 12.50
CA ALA A 50 -0.26 -8.05 13.31
C ALA A 50 0.62 -9.20 12.80
N ALA A 51 0.68 -9.38 11.47
CA ALA A 51 1.38 -10.51 10.86
C ALA A 51 2.91 -10.37 10.92
N GLN A 52 3.44 -9.13 10.87
CA GLN A 52 4.89 -8.86 10.81
C GLN A 52 5.61 -9.70 9.75
N SER A 53 4.93 -10.01 8.64
CA SER A 53 5.40 -10.93 7.61
C SER A 53 4.76 -10.59 6.27
N ALA A 54 5.60 -10.23 5.30
CA ALA A 54 5.16 -9.93 3.94
C ALA A 54 4.44 -11.10 3.28
N ALA A 55 4.95 -12.34 3.46
CA ALA A 55 4.33 -13.55 2.92
C ALA A 55 2.93 -13.80 3.50
N VAL A 56 2.76 -13.62 4.82
CA VAL A 56 1.44 -13.78 5.46
C VAL A 56 0.47 -12.71 4.99
N PHE A 57 0.94 -11.47 4.85
CA PHE A 57 0.14 -10.37 4.31
C PHE A 57 -0.29 -10.64 2.86
N GLN A 58 0.62 -11.10 1.99
CA GLN A 58 0.31 -11.44 0.60
C GLN A 58 -0.73 -12.56 0.51
N ASN A 59 -0.58 -13.61 1.32
CA ASN A 59 -1.56 -14.69 1.37
C ASN A 59 -2.94 -14.19 1.82
N TRP A 60 -2.97 -13.33 2.85
CA TRP A 60 -4.22 -12.69 3.29
C TRP A 60 -4.83 -11.82 2.20
N LEU A 61 -4.03 -11.06 1.47
CA LEU A 61 -4.48 -10.18 0.40
C LEU A 61 -5.08 -10.98 -0.77
N ALA A 62 -4.41 -12.07 -1.17
CA ALA A 62 -4.92 -13.01 -2.16
C ALA A 62 -6.26 -13.62 -1.73
N TYR A 63 -6.37 -14.02 -0.45
CA TYR A 63 -7.61 -14.50 0.12
C TYR A 63 -8.73 -13.44 0.06
N GLN A 64 -8.46 -12.18 0.43
CA GLN A 64 -9.47 -11.12 0.33
C GLN A 64 -9.93 -10.88 -1.11
N ALA A 65 -9.03 -10.96 -2.09
CA ALA A 65 -9.40 -10.81 -3.50
C ALA A 65 -10.33 -11.92 -4.01
N GLY A 66 -10.29 -13.11 -3.41
CA GLY A 66 -11.18 -14.23 -3.74
C GLY A 66 -12.54 -14.21 -3.05
N ARG A 67 -12.77 -13.31 -2.07
CA ARG A 67 -14.02 -13.27 -1.30
C ARG A 67 -15.13 -12.54 -2.03
N LYS A 68 -16.38 -12.98 -1.87
CA LYS A 68 -17.55 -12.31 -2.44
C LYS A 68 -17.74 -10.88 -1.91
N GLU A 69 -17.53 -10.69 -0.61
CA GLU A 69 -17.84 -9.41 0.05
C GLU A 69 -16.76 -8.33 -0.19
N THR A 70 -15.49 -8.75 -0.32
CA THR A 70 -14.34 -7.84 -0.37
C THR A 70 -13.56 -7.91 -1.67
N GLY A 71 -13.77 -8.97 -2.47
CA GLY A 71 -13.05 -9.22 -3.71
C GLY A 71 -13.21 -8.11 -4.72
N ALA A 72 -14.44 -7.57 -4.88
CA ALA A 72 -14.72 -6.48 -5.83
C ALA A 72 -13.80 -5.26 -5.63
N PHE A 73 -13.47 -4.92 -4.38
CA PHE A 73 -12.54 -3.82 -4.09
C PHE A 73 -11.11 -4.15 -4.55
N TRP A 74 -10.59 -5.33 -4.18
CA TRP A 74 -9.22 -5.73 -4.49
C TRP A 74 -8.99 -6.07 -5.96
N THR A 75 -10.04 -6.51 -6.66
CA THR A 75 -10.01 -6.83 -8.09
C THR A 75 -10.42 -5.66 -8.98
N THR A 76 -10.78 -4.50 -8.39
CA THR A 76 -11.07 -3.27 -9.14
C THR A 76 -9.90 -2.94 -10.06
N GLN A 77 -10.20 -2.65 -11.33
CA GLN A 77 -9.19 -2.26 -12.31
C GLN A 77 -8.70 -0.83 -12.03
N VAL A 78 -7.38 -0.69 -11.94
CA VAL A 78 -6.66 0.56 -11.72
C VAL A 78 -5.59 0.65 -12.80
N GLY A 79 -5.70 1.59 -13.75
CA GLY A 79 -4.73 1.72 -14.85
C GLY A 79 -4.48 0.42 -15.61
N GLY A 80 -5.53 -0.36 -15.90
CA GLY A 80 -5.45 -1.60 -16.67
C GLY A 80 -4.97 -2.84 -15.89
N ARG A 81 -4.82 -2.77 -14.57
CA ARG A 81 -4.57 -3.96 -13.74
C ARG A 81 -5.30 -3.92 -12.40
N PRO A 82 -5.59 -5.07 -11.76
CA PRO A 82 -6.26 -5.12 -10.46
C PRO A 82 -5.49 -4.37 -9.36
N LEU A 83 -6.20 -3.73 -8.42
CA LEU A 83 -5.62 -3.06 -7.25
C LEU A 83 -4.70 -3.97 -6.45
N ILE A 84 -5.04 -5.25 -6.27
CA ILE A 84 -4.17 -6.24 -5.62
C ILE A 84 -2.77 -6.28 -6.25
N ARG A 85 -2.67 -6.21 -7.59
CA ARG A 85 -1.37 -6.23 -8.29
C ARG A 85 -0.56 -4.96 -8.07
N TRP A 86 -1.22 -3.82 -7.83
CA TRP A 86 -0.55 -2.59 -7.43
C TRP A 86 0.05 -2.68 -6.02
N VAL A 87 -0.68 -3.28 -5.09
CA VAL A 87 -0.22 -3.48 -3.71
C VAL A 87 0.91 -4.49 -3.65
N GLU A 88 0.78 -5.64 -4.32
CA GLU A 88 1.83 -6.66 -4.44
C GLU A 88 3.11 -6.09 -5.08
N GLY A 89 2.98 -5.36 -6.18
CA GLY A 89 4.12 -4.72 -6.85
C GLY A 89 4.80 -3.65 -5.99
N THR A 90 4.04 -2.96 -5.13
CA THR A 90 4.61 -1.99 -4.19
C THR A 90 5.32 -2.68 -3.03
N LEU A 91 4.77 -3.78 -2.50
CA LEU A 91 5.43 -4.59 -1.48
C LEU A 91 6.75 -5.19 -1.99
N GLY A 92 6.76 -5.78 -3.19
CA GLY A 92 7.99 -6.30 -3.78
C GLY A 92 9.04 -5.21 -4.08
N TRP A 93 8.60 -3.98 -4.31
CA TRP A 93 9.51 -2.83 -4.36
C TRP A 93 10.04 -2.44 -2.99
N ILE A 94 9.19 -2.36 -1.96
CA ILE A 94 9.59 -2.09 -0.57
C ILE A 94 10.67 -3.09 -0.11
N GLU A 95 10.46 -4.39 -0.37
CA GLU A 95 11.42 -5.43 -0.03
C GLU A 95 12.78 -5.16 -0.68
N LYS A 96 12.82 -4.83 -1.98
CA LYS A 96 14.05 -4.50 -2.69
C LYS A 96 14.77 -3.27 -2.14
N GLU A 97 14.03 -2.19 -1.84
CA GLU A 97 14.63 -0.97 -1.30
C GLU A 97 15.17 -1.16 0.11
N ILE A 98 14.45 -1.88 0.96
CA ILE A 98 14.92 -2.20 2.32
C ILE A 98 16.13 -3.13 2.25
N ASP A 99 16.15 -4.09 1.33
CA ASP A 99 17.30 -4.97 1.12
C ASP A 99 18.54 -4.19 0.69
N ALA A 100 18.39 -3.22 -0.20
CA ALA A 100 19.47 -2.34 -0.66
C ALA A 100 20.08 -1.47 0.44
N GLN A 101 19.35 -1.23 1.54
CA GLN A 101 19.84 -0.47 2.69
C GLN A 101 20.74 -1.26 3.65
N GLN A 102 20.94 -2.57 3.40
CA GLN A 102 21.88 -3.42 4.13
C GLN A 102 21.68 -3.39 5.66
N LEU A 103 20.42 -3.42 6.10
CA LEU A 103 20.07 -3.60 7.51
C LEU A 103 20.52 -5.01 7.92
N GLY A 104 21.56 -5.09 8.75
CA GLY A 104 22.33 -6.33 8.94
C GLY A 104 21.52 -7.54 9.41
N ASP A 105 20.56 -7.33 10.31
CA ASP A 105 19.73 -8.41 10.87
C ASP A 105 18.43 -8.63 10.06
N ALA A 106 18.09 -9.89 9.82
CA ALA A 106 16.86 -10.32 9.17
C ALA A 106 15.60 -9.90 9.93
N ALA A 107 15.63 -9.86 11.27
CA ALA A 107 14.50 -9.37 12.07
C ALA A 107 14.29 -7.86 11.88
N VAL A 108 15.39 -7.09 11.94
CA VAL A 108 15.39 -5.64 11.66
C VAL A 108 14.86 -5.33 10.25
N ARG A 109 15.30 -6.10 9.26
CA ARG A 109 14.82 -6.01 7.87
C ARG A 109 13.33 -6.27 7.75
N ARG A 110 12.84 -7.35 8.37
CA ARG A 110 11.41 -7.71 8.39
C ARG A 110 10.55 -6.63 9.05
N GLN A 111 11.04 -6.06 10.15
CA GLN A 111 10.39 -4.95 10.82
C GLN A 111 10.33 -3.71 9.92
N ALA A 112 11.42 -3.38 9.23
CA ALA A 112 11.46 -2.26 8.30
C ALA A 112 10.52 -2.43 7.08
N VAL A 113 10.46 -3.64 6.50
CA VAL A 113 9.49 -3.96 5.44
C VAL A 113 8.06 -3.78 5.94
N THR A 114 7.75 -4.30 7.14
CA THR A 114 6.41 -4.19 7.72
C THR A 114 6.02 -2.73 7.97
N GLU A 115 6.91 -1.94 8.56
CA GLU A 115 6.67 -0.53 8.86
C GLU A 115 6.50 0.29 7.56
N ALA A 116 7.32 0.03 6.54
CA ALA A 116 7.16 0.66 5.23
C ALA A 116 5.84 0.28 4.54
N LEU A 117 5.44 -0.99 4.61
CA LEU A 117 4.15 -1.46 4.08
C LEU A 117 2.96 -0.78 4.78
N VAL A 118 3.01 -0.71 6.12
CA VAL A 118 1.98 -0.06 6.93
C VAL A 118 1.85 1.42 6.56
N ARG A 119 2.96 2.12 6.38
CA ARG A 119 2.97 3.52 5.94
C ARG A 119 2.39 3.67 4.54
N PHE A 120 2.82 2.85 3.59
CA PHE A 120 2.26 2.84 2.24
C PHE A 120 0.74 2.65 2.26
N LEU A 121 0.23 1.66 2.97
CA LEU A 121 -1.21 1.43 3.09
C LEU A 121 -1.93 2.61 3.76
N GLY A 122 -1.29 3.26 4.74
CA GLY A 122 -1.78 4.49 5.36
C GLY A 122 -1.85 5.68 4.39
N PHE A 123 -0.81 5.88 3.57
CA PHE A 123 -0.79 6.89 2.51
C PHE A 123 -1.84 6.59 1.44
N LEU A 124 -1.95 5.32 1.02
CA LEU A 124 -2.96 4.87 0.07
C LEU A 124 -4.37 5.15 0.59
N ARG A 125 -4.67 4.80 1.84
CA ARG A 125 -5.96 5.10 2.47
C ARG A 125 -6.26 6.60 2.46
N ARG A 126 -5.30 7.44 2.82
CA ARG A 126 -5.47 8.90 2.77
C ARG A 126 -5.67 9.42 1.35
N ALA A 127 -4.93 8.89 0.37
CA ALA A 127 -5.07 9.25 -1.02
C ALA A 127 -6.46 8.85 -1.59
N PHE A 128 -6.99 7.69 -1.20
CA PHE A 128 -8.35 7.28 -1.55
C PHE A 128 -9.42 8.19 -0.94
N VAL A 129 -9.24 8.61 0.31
CA VAL A 129 -10.17 9.55 0.98
C VAL A 129 -10.09 10.94 0.35
N GLY A 130 -8.88 11.41 0.04
CA GLY A 130 -8.61 12.70 -0.58
C GLY A 130 -8.57 12.66 -2.11
N ALA A 131 -9.18 11.65 -2.76
CA ALA A 131 -8.96 11.36 -4.18
C ALA A 131 -9.22 12.57 -5.08
N LYS A 132 -10.26 13.36 -4.79
CA LYS A 132 -10.56 14.61 -5.50
C LYS A 132 -9.33 15.54 -5.58
N PHE A 133 -8.70 15.82 -4.45
CA PHE A 133 -7.54 16.71 -4.36
C PHE A 133 -6.27 16.09 -4.94
N VAL A 134 -6.10 14.77 -4.82
CA VAL A 134 -4.97 14.05 -5.42
C VAL A 134 -5.04 14.12 -6.95
N LEU A 135 -6.25 13.99 -7.52
CA LEU A 135 -6.49 14.10 -8.96
C LEU A 135 -6.32 15.54 -9.47
N GLU A 136 -6.73 16.54 -8.71
CA GLU A 136 -6.52 17.96 -9.03
C GLU A 136 -5.01 18.30 -9.11
N ARG A 137 -4.22 17.96 -8.08
CA ARG A 137 -2.76 18.19 -8.08
C ARG A 137 -2.03 17.44 -9.21
N GLY A 138 -2.57 16.30 -9.64
CA GLY A 138 -1.99 15.52 -10.73
C GLY A 138 -2.15 16.19 -12.11
N LYS A 139 -3.09 17.14 -12.27
CA LYS A 139 -3.30 17.89 -13.51
C LYS A 139 -2.37 19.10 -13.64
N GLU A 140 -1.76 19.53 -12.53
CA GLU A 140 -0.89 20.72 -12.46
C GLU A 140 0.60 20.40 -12.62
N ARG A 141 0.97 19.13 -12.79
CA ARG A 141 2.34 18.63 -12.95
C ARG A 141 2.55 18.08 -14.35
#